data_AF-M3H7X8-F1
#
_entry.id   AF-M3H7X8-F1
#
_cell.length_a   1.000
_cell.length_b   1.000
_cell.length_c   1.000
_cell.angle_alpha   90.00
_cell.angle_beta   90.00
_cell.angle_gamma   90.00
#
_symmetry.space_group_name_H-M   'P 1'
#
loop_
_entity.id
_entity.type
_entity.pdbx_description
1 polymer ?
#
loop_
_entity_poly.entity_id
_entity_poly.type
_entity_poly.pdbx_seq_one_letter_code
_entity_poly.pdbx_strand_id
1 'polypeptide(L)'
;MKVVQIKLSFISRKFQKYSKIIMLILICFVCVLYDSLSGETKKPAYSTEDLSKSQYKSEKIPVYQNRFGRTRPVVAVIGDNYMTELTDYVVPYGVLTRSKSAEVFAVGISLTPISFYPALKIFPQESISSFDKKFSTGADYVIVPAIHHSENPIILEWLNLQASR
;
A
#
# COMPACT_ATOMS: atom_id res chain seq x y z
N MET A 1 47.96 -48.85 -29.07
CA MET A 1 48.35 -48.74 -27.63
C MET A 1 48.65 -47.29 -27.29
N LYS A 2 47.83 -46.67 -26.40
CA LYS A 2 48.19 -45.63 -25.41
C LYS A 2 46.93 -45.33 -24.58
N VAL A 3 46.86 -45.89 -23.38
CA VAL A 3 45.82 -45.55 -22.39
C VAL A 3 46.32 -44.34 -21.63
N VAL A 4 45.61 -43.21 -21.74
CA VAL A 4 45.91 -41.98 -20.99
C VAL A 4 45.32 -42.12 -19.58
N GLN A 5 46.18 -42.35 -18.60
CA GLN A 5 45.83 -42.35 -17.18
C GLN A 5 45.74 -40.89 -16.68
N ILE A 6 44.52 -40.37 -16.54
CA ILE A 6 44.27 -39.07 -15.88
C ILE A 6 44.34 -39.29 -14.36
N LYS A 7 45.34 -38.70 -13.71
CA LYS A 7 45.56 -38.77 -12.26
C LYS A 7 44.35 -38.24 -11.47
N LEU A 8 43.69 -39.11 -10.70
CA LEU A 8 42.61 -38.81 -9.75
C LEU A 8 43.00 -37.83 -8.62
N SER A 9 44.28 -37.48 -8.46
CA SER A 9 44.78 -36.65 -7.36
C SER A 9 44.48 -35.14 -7.49
N PHE A 10 43.99 -34.68 -8.65
CA PHE A 10 43.69 -33.26 -8.87
C PHE A 10 42.32 -32.84 -8.33
N ILE A 11 41.36 -33.78 -8.29
CA ILE A 11 39.98 -33.53 -7.82
C ILE A 11 39.93 -33.30 -6.30
N SER A 12 40.78 -33.97 -5.50
CA SER A 12 40.72 -33.90 -4.04
C SER A 12 41.13 -32.54 -3.45
N ARG A 13 42.12 -31.85 -4.05
CA ARG A 13 42.59 -30.54 -3.55
C ARG A 13 41.60 -29.41 -3.81
N LYS A 14 40.92 -29.42 -4.96
CA LYS A 14 39.84 -28.45 -5.25
C LYS A 14 38.65 -28.69 -4.32
N PHE A 15 38.22 -29.95 -4.15
CA PHE A 15 37.11 -30.30 -3.26
C PHE A 15 37.37 -29.90 -1.80
N GLN A 16 38.60 -30.08 -1.31
CA GLN A 16 39.03 -29.59 0.01
C GLN A 16 38.96 -28.06 0.15
N LYS A 17 39.32 -27.31 -0.90
CA LYS A 17 39.28 -25.83 -0.88
C LYS A 17 37.83 -25.31 -0.86
N TYR A 18 36.95 -25.89 -1.67
CA TYR A 18 35.53 -25.52 -1.69
C TYR A 18 34.81 -25.94 -0.41
N SER A 19 35.16 -27.09 0.17
CA SER A 19 34.62 -27.54 1.48
C SER A 19 34.93 -26.53 2.59
N LYS A 20 36.15 -25.99 2.67
CA LYS A 20 36.50 -24.96 3.66
C LYS A 20 35.74 -23.65 3.46
N ILE A 21 35.56 -23.21 2.21
CA ILE A 21 34.80 -21.99 1.89
C ILE A 21 33.31 -22.17 2.26
N ILE A 22 32.72 -23.31 1.93
CA ILE A 22 31.32 -23.63 2.25
C ILE A 22 31.12 -23.69 3.78
N MET A 23 32.06 -24.29 4.52
CA MET A 23 32.01 -24.35 5.98
C MET A 23 32.11 -22.95 6.61
N LEU A 24 32.97 -22.07 6.06
CA LEU A 24 33.10 -20.68 6.53
C LEU A 24 31.81 -19.87 6.29
N ILE A 25 31.16 -20.05 5.13
CA ILE A 25 29.88 -19.39 4.80
C ILE A 25 28.77 -19.88 5.74
N LEU A 26 28.70 -21.18 6.02
CA LEU A 26 27.72 -21.74 6.96
C LEU A 26 27.93 -21.19 8.37
N ILE A 27 29.18 -21.06 8.84
CA ILE A 27 29.49 -20.46 10.15
C ILE A 27 29.05 -18.99 10.18
N CYS A 28 29.38 -18.19 9.16
CA CYS A 28 28.94 -16.79 9.09
C CYS A 28 27.40 -16.68 9.08
N PHE A 29 26.70 -17.54 8.35
CA PHE A 29 25.24 -17.54 8.31
C PHE A 29 24.63 -17.88 9.68
N VAL A 30 25.21 -18.85 10.41
CA VAL A 30 24.79 -19.18 11.77
C VAL A 30 25.04 -18.02 12.73
N CYS A 31 26.17 -17.31 12.64
CA CYS A 31 26.44 -16.13 13.48
C CYS A 31 25.44 -14.99 13.23
N VAL A 32 25.12 -14.69 11.96
CA VAL A 32 24.13 -13.65 11.61
C VAL A 32 22.72 -14.02 12.09
N LEU A 33 22.35 -15.30 12.04
CA LEU A 33 21.08 -15.77 12.59
C LEU A 33 21.04 -15.74 14.12
N TYR A 34 22.16 -15.99 14.80
CA TYR A 34 22.24 -15.96 16.26
C TYR A 34 22.01 -14.55 16.83
N ASP A 35 22.54 -13.53 16.16
CA ASP A 35 22.28 -12.11 16.50
C ASP A 35 20.81 -11.74 16.28
N SER A 36 20.15 -12.29 15.24
CA SER A 36 18.73 -12.01 14.97
C SER A 36 17.78 -12.66 15.98
N LEU A 37 18.16 -13.78 16.62
CA LEU A 37 17.36 -14.40 17.69
C LEU A 37 17.58 -13.75 19.06
N SER A 38 18.67 -13.00 19.25
CA SER A 38 19.00 -12.34 20.52
C SER A 38 18.54 -10.90 20.60
N GLY A 39 17.61 -10.49 19.72
CA GLY A 39 16.91 -9.22 19.81
C GLY A 39 16.11 -9.12 21.11
N GLU A 40 16.75 -8.64 22.17
CA GLU A 40 16.10 -8.19 23.40
C GLU A 40 14.97 -7.22 23.02
N THR A 41 13.73 -7.69 23.14
CA THR A 41 12.56 -6.81 23.06
C THR A 41 12.58 -5.91 24.28
N LYS A 42 13.24 -4.76 24.16
CA LYS A 42 13.10 -3.65 25.11
C LYS A 42 11.69 -3.10 24.95
N LYS A 43 10.73 -3.77 25.61
CA LYS A 43 9.34 -3.35 25.69
C LYS A 43 9.36 -1.95 26.33
N PRO A 44 8.94 -0.87 25.64
CA PRO A 44 8.86 0.42 26.29
C PRO A 44 7.88 0.28 27.44
N ALA A 45 8.34 0.58 28.65
CA ALA A 45 7.48 0.71 29.81
C ALA A 45 6.58 1.92 29.56
N TYR A 46 5.40 1.67 29.01
CA TYR A 46 4.37 2.69 28.88
C TYR A 46 3.87 2.99 30.29
N SER A 47 4.26 4.14 30.83
CA SER A 47 3.82 4.62 32.14
C SER A 47 2.31 4.79 32.13
N THR A 48 1.61 3.98 32.93
CA THR A 48 0.15 3.98 33.09
C THR A 48 -0.42 5.30 33.62
N GLU A 49 0.42 6.22 34.07
CA GLU A 49 0.03 7.51 34.65
C GLU A 49 -0.35 8.58 33.60
N ASP A 50 0.06 8.44 32.34
CA ASP A 50 -0.20 9.47 31.30
C ASP A 50 -1.58 9.29 30.61
N LEU A 51 -2.25 8.15 30.83
CA LEU A 51 -3.58 7.88 30.28
C LEU A 51 -4.72 8.58 31.03
N SER A 52 -4.50 9.06 32.25
CA SER A 52 -5.57 9.66 33.06
C SER A 52 -5.86 11.13 32.73
N LYS A 53 -5.04 11.76 31.87
CA LYS A 53 -5.20 13.18 31.46
C LYS A 53 -5.62 13.37 30.01
N SER A 54 -5.73 12.29 29.23
CA SER A 54 -6.44 12.34 27.95
C SER A 54 -7.94 12.40 28.24
N GLN A 55 -8.44 13.61 28.40
CA GLN A 55 -9.87 13.89 28.28
C GLN A 55 -10.28 13.42 26.89
N TYR A 56 -10.81 12.20 26.78
CA TYR A 56 -11.41 11.65 25.55
C TYR A 56 -12.60 12.53 25.18
N LYS A 57 -12.32 13.68 24.54
CA LYS A 57 -13.31 14.47 23.85
C LYS A 57 -13.77 13.58 22.71
N SER A 58 -14.94 12.98 22.85
CA SER A 58 -15.58 12.24 21.77
C SER A 58 -15.62 13.15 20.55
N GLU A 59 -14.71 12.93 19.61
CA GLU A 59 -14.74 13.62 18.32
C GLU A 59 -16.02 13.16 17.62
N LYS A 60 -17.03 14.02 17.65
CA LYS A 60 -18.27 13.79 16.91
C LYS A 60 -17.99 14.13 15.45
N ILE A 61 -18.01 13.11 14.60
CA ILE A 61 -18.06 13.31 13.15
C ILE A 61 -19.34 14.09 12.85
N PRO A 62 -19.27 15.26 12.18
CA PRO A 62 -20.45 16.02 11.79
C PRO A 62 -21.41 15.16 10.97
N VAL A 63 -22.71 15.36 11.16
CA VAL A 63 -23.72 14.78 10.27
C VAL A 63 -23.49 15.30 8.86
N TYR A 64 -23.68 14.44 7.85
CA TYR A 64 -23.62 14.81 6.44
C TYR A 64 -24.39 16.12 6.20
N GLN A 65 -23.70 17.08 5.57
CA GLN A 65 -24.29 18.33 5.13
C GLN A 65 -24.52 18.25 3.64
N ASN A 66 -25.78 18.39 3.23
CA ASN A 66 -26.13 18.38 1.83
C ASN A 66 -25.54 19.60 1.13
N ARG A 67 -24.55 19.39 0.24
CA ARG A 67 -23.88 20.47 -0.49
C ARG A 67 -24.56 20.82 -1.81
N PHE A 68 -25.18 19.83 -2.46
CA PHE A 68 -25.62 19.92 -3.86
C PHE A 68 -27.08 19.50 -4.09
N GLY A 69 -27.92 19.55 -3.05
CA GLY A 69 -29.32 19.12 -3.11
C GLY A 69 -29.51 17.61 -3.28
N ARG A 70 -28.50 16.80 -2.94
CA ARG A 70 -28.52 15.34 -3.10
C ARG A 70 -29.23 14.67 -1.93
N THR A 71 -30.00 13.62 -2.22
CA THR A 71 -30.64 12.80 -1.18
C THR A 71 -29.64 11.85 -0.50
N ARG A 72 -28.50 11.59 -1.14
CA ARG A 72 -27.41 10.75 -0.66
C ARG A 72 -26.06 11.32 -1.12
N PRO A 73 -25.02 11.34 -0.28
CA PRO A 73 -23.72 11.84 -0.68
C PRO A 73 -23.12 11.02 -1.82
N VAL A 74 -22.48 11.70 -2.76
CA VAL A 74 -21.61 11.10 -3.78
C VAL A 74 -20.18 11.10 -3.26
N VAL A 75 -19.54 9.94 -3.27
CA VAL A 75 -18.17 9.73 -2.79
C VAL A 75 -17.31 9.21 -3.95
N ALA A 76 -16.21 9.89 -4.21
CA ALA A 76 -15.18 9.40 -5.12
C ALA A 76 -14.02 8.79 -4.33
N VAL A 77 -13.61 7.56 -4.67
CA VAL A 77 -12.35 6.97 -4.21
C VAL A 77 -11.38 7.04 -5.37
N ILE A 78 -10.44 7.98 -5.33
CA ILE A 78 -9.53 8.27 -6.44
C ILE A 78 -8.21 7.51 -6.29
N GLY A 79 -7.72 6.90 -7.36
CA GLY A 79 -6.40 6.28 -7.40
C GLY A 79 -5.58 6.80 -8.58
N ASP A 80 -4.26 6.88 -8.40
CA ASP A 80 -3.35 6.87 -9.54
C ASP A 80 -3.43 5.50 -10.21
N ASN A 81 -3.47 5.47 -11.54
CA ASN A 81 -3.40 4.21 -12.29
C ASN A 81 -2.06 3.47 -12.08
N TYR A 82 -1.08 4.13 -11.46
CA TYR A 82 0.20 3.57 -11.06
C TYR A 82 0.44 3.66 -9.54
N MET A 83 0.60 2.51 -8.88
CA MET A 83 1.05 2.39 -7.48
C MET A 83 0.18 3.15 -6.48
N THR A 84 -1.13 2.84 -6.47
CA THR A 84 -2.04 3.21 -5.37
C THR A 84 -2.03 2.10 -4.30
N GLU A 85 -2.11 2.44 -3.02
CA GLU A 85 -2.23 1.44 -1.93
C GLU A 85 -3.57 0.69 -2.02
N LEU A 86 -3.50 -0.64 -2.12
CA LEU A 86 -4.66 -1.51 -2.40
C LEU A 86 -5.74 -1.38 -1.33
N THR A 87 -5.35 -1.42 -0.05
CA THR A 87 -6.30 -1.42 1.07
C THR A 87 -7.00 -0.08 1.18
N ASP A 88 -6.27 1.00 0.98
CA ASP A 88 -6.77 2.36 1.12
C ASP A 88 -7.72 2.74 -0.02
N TYR A 89 -7.65 2.02 -1.14
CA TYR A 89 -8.63 2.14 -2.23
C TYR A 89 -9.83 1.20 -2.03
N VAL A 90 -9.58 -0.10 -1.88
CA VAL A 90 -10.63 -1.13 -1.96
C VAL A 90 -11.47 -1.21 -0.69
N VAL A 91 -10.87 -1.04 0.49
CA VAL A 91 -11.60 -1.14 1.77
C VAL A 91 -12.65 -0.04 1.92
N PRO A 92 -12.33 1.26 1.80
CA PRO A 92 -13.35 2.31 1.92
C PRO A 92 -14.42 2.20 0.82
N TYR A 93 -14.02 1.89 -0.42
CA TYR A 93 -14.98 1.63 -1.51
C TYR A 93 -15.96 0.51 -1.12
N GLY A 94 -15.44 -0.63 -0.67
CA GLY A 94 -16.22 -1.82 -0.35
C GLY A 94 -17.15 -1.62 0.85
N VAL A 95 -16.69 -0.94 1.90
CA VAL A 95 -17.47 -0.64 3.11
C VAL A 95 -18.62 0.30 2.78
N LEU A 96 -18.34 1.45 2.15
CA LEU A 96 -19.37 2.45 1.84
C LEU A 96 -20.40 1.94 0.83
N THR A 97 -19.97 1.16 -0.17
CA THR A 97 -20.88 0.54 -1.14
C THR A 97 -21.83 -0.43 -0.44
N ARG A 98 -21.33 -1.25 0.48
CA ARG A 98 -22.13 -2.24 1.22
C ARG A 98 -23.07 -1.60 2.24
N SER A 99 -22.67 -0.50 2.87
CA SER A 99 -23.51 0.21 3.84
C SER A 99 -24.69 0.93 3.19
N LYS A 100 -24.61 1.21 1.88
CA LYS A 100 -25.59 1.98 1.10
C LYS A 100 -25.76 3.43 1.59
N SER A 101 -24.86 3.90 2.45
CA SER A 101 -24.90 5.26 3.03
C SER A 101 -24.52 6.35 2.03
N ALA A 102 -23.87 5.98 0.93
CA ALA A 102 -23.40 6.89 -0.12
C ALA A 102 -23.54 6.26 -1.52
N GLU A 103 -23.46 7.08 -2.56
CA GLU A 103 -23.16 6.65 -3.93
C GLU A 103 -21.66 6.70 -4.13
N VAL A 104 -21.02 5.54 -4.25
CA VAL A 104 -19.56 5.43 -4.20
C VAL A 104 -19.04 5.02 -5.57
N PHE A 105 -18.02 5.74 -6.05
CA PHE A 105 -17.39 5.49 -7.34
C PHE A 105 -15.90 5.19 -7.14
N ALA A 106 -15.46 4.05 -7.70
CA ALA A 106 -14.06 3.73 -7.88
C ALA A 106 -13.53 4.53 -9.09
N VAL A 107 -12.74 5.58 -8.83
CA VAL A 107 -12.22 6.50 -9.83
C VAL A 107 -10.73 6.24 -10.06
N GLY A 108 -10.28 6.27 -11.31
CA GLY A 108 -8.87 6.38 -11.69
C GLY A 108 -8.63 7.63 -12.52
N ILE A 109 -7.36 7.99 -12.78
CA ILE A 109 -7.03 9.08 -13.72
C ILE A 109 -7.66 8.80 -15.10
N SER A 110 -7.56 7.54 -15.54
CA SER A 110 -8.14 7.04 -16.78
C SER A 110 -8.81 5.68 -16.57
N LEU A 111 -9.53 5.19 -17.60
CA LEU A 111 -10.13 3.85 -17.61
C LEU A 111 -9.11 2.71 -17.86
N THR A 112 -7.81 2.99 -17.78
CA THR A 112 -6.79 1.94 -17.77
C THR A 112 -6.79 1.22 -16.41
N PRO A 113 -6.26 -0.01 -16.29
CA PRO A 113 -6.17 -0.67 -14.99
C PRO A 113 -5.35 0.15 -14.00
N ILE A 114 -5.84 0.28 -12.77
CA ILE A 114 -5.03 0.73 -11.64
C ILE A 114 -4.13 -0.42 -11.24
N SER A 115 -2.81 -0.19 -11.24
CA SER A 115 -1.83 -1.12 -10.67
C SER A 115 -1.65 -0.78 -9.19
N PHE A 116 -2.10 -1.65 -8.29
CA PHE A 116 -2.00 -1.41 -6.86
C PHE A 116 -0.70 -1.92 -6.26
N TYR A 117 -0.33 -1.37 -5.12
CA TYR A 117 0.64 -1.91 -4.19
C TYR A 117 -0.07 -2.66 -3.05
N PRO A 118 0.39 -3.83 -2.60
CA PRO A 118 1.55 -4.57 -3.10
C PRO A 118 1.26 -5.44 -4.34
N ALA A 119 -0.01 -5.65 -4.70
CA ALA A 119 -0.41 -6.53 -5.81
C ALA A 119 -1.80 -6.17 -6.36
N LEU A 120 -2.19 -6.86 -7.43
CA LEU A 120 -3.46 -6.76 -8.17
C LEU A 120 -3.56 -5.58 -9.14
N LYS A 121 -4.42 -5.77 -10.14
CA LYS A 121 -4.87 -4.72 -11.05
C LYS A 121 -6.38 -4.75 -11.14
N ILE A 122 -7.02 -3.59 -11.08
CA ILE A 122 -8.48 -3.46 -11.24
C ILE A 122 -8.77 -2.32 -12.21
N PHE A 123 -9.76 -2.50 -13.06
CA PHE A 123 -10.29 -1.40 -13.86
C PHE A 123 -11.16 -0.50 -12.98
N PRO A 124 -10.91 0.82 -12.93
CA PRO A 124 -11.79 1.73 -12.23
C PRO A 124 -13.16 1.78 -12.92
N GLN A 125 -14.20 2.14 -12.17
CA GLN A 125 -15.54 2.31 -12.71
C GLN A 125 -15.65 3.59 -13.56
N GLU A 126 -14.94 4.64 -13.13
CA GLU A 126 -14.94 5.94 -13.78
C GLU A 126 -13.50 6.45 -13.94
N SER A 127 -13.25 7.19 -15.01
CA SER A 127 -12.10 8.10 -15.09
C SER A 127 -12.45 9.42 -14.40
N ILE A 128 -11.45 10.23 -14.06
CA ILE A 128 -11.66 11.62 -13.63
C ILE A 128 -12.60 12.37 -14.61
N SER A 129 -12.36 12.26 -15.92
CA SER A 129 -13.17 12.94 -16.94
C SER A 129 -14.62 12.45 -16.98
N SER A 130 -14.85 11.14 -16.89
CA SER A 130 -16.21 10.59 -16.91
C SER A 130 -16.97 10.87 -15.62
N PHE A 131 -16.27 10.83 -14.47
CA PHE A 131 -16.82 11.25 -13.18
C PHE A 131 -17.27 12.71 -13.20
N ASP A 132 -16.43 13.63 -13.70
CA ASP A 132 -16.77 15.05 -13.77
C ASP A 132 -17.93 15.36 -14.73
N LYS A 133 -18.05 14.61 -15.83
CA LYS A 133 -19.22 14.72 -16.72
C LYS A 133 -20.50 14.30 -16.02
N LYS A 134 -20.43 13.27 -15.18
CA LYS A 134 -21.58 12.73 -14.43
C LYS A 134 -21.95 13.60 -13.23
N PHE A 135 -20.95 14.18 -12.57
CA PHE A 135 -21.09 15.01 -11.39
C PHE A 135 -20.42 16.36 -11.60
N SER A 136 -21.00 17.19 -12.46
CA SER A 136 -20.47 18.51 -12.82
C SER A 136 -20.30 19.44 -11.61
N THR A 137 -21.09 19.26 -10.56
CA THR A 137 -20.98 19.99 -9.29
C THR A 137 -19.94 19.41 -8.33
N GLY A 138 -19.30 18.28 -8.66
CA GLY A 138 -18.29 17.63 -7.81
C GLY A 138 -18.83 16.59 -6.84
N ALA A 139 -17.93 15.89 -6.16
CA ALA A 139 -18.23 14.92 -5.11
C ALA A 139 -18.58 15.62 -3.79
N ASP A 140 -19.42 14.99 -2.96
CA ASP A 140 -19.62 15.45 -1.58
C ASP A 140 -18.38 15.15 -0.72
N TYR A 141 -17.74 14.01 -0.98
CA TYR A 141 -16.47 13.62 -0.35
C TYR A 141 -15.53 12.97 -1.37
N VAL A 142 -14.24 13.21 -1.20
CA VAL A 142 -13.18 12.50 -1.92
C VAL A 142 -12.36 11.73 -0.89
N ILE A 143 -12.21 10.43 -1.13
CA ILE A 143 -11.28 9.58 -0.39
C ILE A 143 -10.02 9.48 -1.23
N VAL A 144 -8.90 9.90 -0.61
CA VAL A 144 -7.57 9.86 -1.21
C VAL A 144 -6.79 8.77 -0.50
N PRO A 145 -6.60 7.60 -1.14
CA PRO A 145 -5.71 6.56 -0.66
C PRO A 145 -4.27 7.07 -0.57
N ALA A 146 -3.42 6.35 0.15
CA ALA A 146 -2.00 6.51 -0.08
C ALA A 146 -1.66 6.16 -1.54
N ILE A 147 -0.98 7.10 -2.21
CA ILE A 147 -0.55 7.01 -3.60
C ILE A 147 0.96 7.24 -3.59
N HIS A 148 1.72 6.30 -4.15
CA HIS A 148 3.19 6.40 -4.13
C HIS A 148 3.70 7.60 -4.92
N HIS A 149 3.03 7.95 -6.03
CA HIS A 149 3.30 9.14 -6.83
C HIS A 149 2.36 10.28 -6.39
N SER A 150 2.51 10.71 -5.13
CA SER A 150 1.62 11.69 -4.49
C SER A 150 1.62 13.08 -5.15
N GLU A 151 2.70 13.38 -5.86
CA GLU A 151 2.98 14.61 -6.59
C GLU A 151 2.40 14.61 -8.01
N ASN A 152 1.62 13.59 -8.38
CA ASN A 152 1.00 13.50 -9.70
C ASN A 152 0.16 14.77 -9.98
N PRO A 153 0.54 15.60 -10.97
CA PRO A 153 -0.10 16.88 -11.19
C PRO A 153 -1.58 16.74 -11.60
N ILE A 154 -1.95 15.64 -12.27
CA ILE A 154 -3.33 15.41 -12.71
C ILE A 154 -4.25 15.19 -11.50
N ILE A 155 -3.79 14.41 -10.52
CA ILE A 155 -4.55 14.15 -9.30
C ILE A 155 -4.64 15.43 -8.46
N LEU A 156 -3.52 16.14 -8.27
CA LEU A 156 -3.49 17.38 -7.50
C LEU A 156 -4.40 18.45 -8.12
N GLU A 157 -4.36 18.63 -9.43
CA GLU A 157 -5.26 19.54 -10.15
C GLU A 157 -6.73 19.16 -9.94
N TRP A 158 -7.05 17.87 -10.10
CA TRP A 158 -8.42 17.39 -9.90
C TRP A 158 -8.90 17.56 -8.45
N LEU A 159 -8.06 17.28 -7.45
CA LEU A 159 -8.39 17.48 -6.03
C LEU A 159 -8.63 18.96 -5.71
N ASN A 160 -7.80 19.86 -6.23
CA ASN A 160 -8.00 21.30 -6.08
C ASN A 160 -9.32 21.76 -6.73
N LEU A 161 -9.65 21.21 -7.90
CA LEU A 161 -10.95 21.47 -8.55
C LEU A 161 -12.11 20.96 -7.69
N GLN A 162 -12.06 19.74 -7.16
CA GLN A 162 -13.09 19.22 -6.26
C GLN A 162 -13.24 20.07 -4.99
N ALA A 163 -12.12 20.55 -4.42
CA ALA A 163 -12.14 21.40 -3.23
C ALA A 163 -12.73 22.79 -3.48
N SER A 164 -12.66 23.29 -4.73
CA SER A 164 -13.23 24.58 -5.13
C SER A 164 -14.74 24.54 -5.43
N ARG A 165 -15.32 23.33 -5.54
CA ARG A 165 -16.76 23.09 -5.73
C ARG A 165 -17.44 22.94 -4.38
#